data_AF-A0A7C3J4M6-F1
#
_entry.id   AF-A0A7C3J4M6-F1
#
_cell.length_a   1.000
_cell.length_b   1.000
_cell.length_c   1.000
_cell.angle_alpha   90.00
_cell.angle_beta   90.00
_cell.angle_gamma   90.00
#
_symmetry.space_group_name_H-M   'P 1'
#
loop_
_entity.id
_entity.type
_entity.pdbx_description
1 polymer ?
#
loop_
_entity_poly.entity_id
_entity_poly.type
_entity_poly.pdbx_seq_one_letter_code
_entity_poly.pdbx_strand_id
1 'polypeptide(L)'
;MAWRESGQDARPEGRKVSTGMLLNRISSEEQRFVARELHETLLDLPKVWAPSEVFVHESISYRLKGRAFVHMAPPLECDHTELHILEGLYALPTLLDMARHALPPTVQVSSSETAPHRHTSGGEVVIRVDRNNLGDVCRFIVQLYRRECGC
;
A
#
# COMPACT_ATOMS: atom_id res chain seq x y z
N MET A 1 0.08 -47.56 14.37
CA MET A 1 -0.79 -46.56 15.02
C MET A 1 -0.47 -45.21 14.41
N ALA A 2 -1.44 -44.63 13.72
CA ALA A 2 -1.31 -43.36 13.01
C ALA A 2 -1.95 -42.25 13.85
N TRP A 3 -1.16 -41.28 14.29
CA TRP A 3 -1.64 -39.99 14.77
C TRP A 3 -0.76 -38.92 14.13
N ARG A 4 -1.22 -38.41 12.98
CA ARG A 4 -0.75 -37.16 12.41
C ARG A 4 -1.54 -36.06 13.12
N GLU A 5 -0.91 -35.38 14.06
CA GLU A 5 -1.44 -34.13 14.60
C GLU A 5 -1.22 -33.03 13.55
N SER A 6 -2.18 -32.92 12.64
CA SER A 6 -2.40 -31.75 11.81
C SER A 6 -3.00 -30.65 12.68
N GLY A 7 -2.18 -30.06 13.55
CA GLY A 7 -2.52 -28.80 14.21
C GLY A 7 -2.45 -27.68 13.18
N GLN A 8 -3.52 -27.50 12.40
CA GLN A 8 -3.78 -26.21 11.77
C GLN A 8 -4.02 -25.23 12.92
N ASP A 9 -2.96 -24.52 13.32
CA ASP A 9 -3.08 -23.31 14.14
C ASP A 9 -4.06 -22.37 13.44
N ALA A 10 -5.29 -22.37 13.92
CA ALA A 10 -6.31 -21.38 13.64
C ALA A 10 -5.81 -20.05 14.22
N ARG A 11 -4.96 -19.37 13.42
CA ARG A 11 -4.50 -18.01 13.64
C ARG A 11 -5.73 -17.09 13.81
N PRO A 12 -5.63 -16.01 14.61
CA PRO A 12 -6.76 -15.13 14.90
C PRO A 12 -7.41 -14.70 13.58
N GLU A 13 -8.69 -15.04 13.41
CA GLU A 13 -9.49 -14.68 12.25
C GLU A 13 -9.50 -13.15 12.13
N GLY A 14 -8.62 -12.62 11.27
CA GLY A 14 -8.62 -11.21 10.92
C GLY A 14 -10.00 -10.88 10.38
N ARG A 15 -10.75 -10.07 11.13
CA ARG A 15 -12.10 -9.66 10.78
C ARG A 15 -12.06 -9.04 9.38
N LYS A 16 -12.64 -9.73 8.39
CA LYS A 16 -12.73 -9.21 7.02
C LYS A 16 -13.63 -7.98 7.03
N VAL A 17 -13.07 -6.83 6.68
CA VAL A 17 -13.81 -5.57 6.51
C VAL A 17 -13.73 -5.17 5.04
N SER A 18 -14.82 -4.67 4.46
CA SER A 18 -14.80 -4.16 3.10
C SER A 18 -14.03 -2.84 3.03
N THR A 19 -13.36 -2.56 1.91
CA THR A 19 -12.70 -1.27 1.67
C THR A 19 -13.63 -0.08 1.91
N GLY A 20 -14.88 -0.14 1.44
CA GLY A 20 -15.85 0.94 1.66
C GLY A 20 -16.14 1.17 3.15
N MET A 21 -16.26 0.11 3.95
CA MET A 21 -16.42 0.25 5.40
C MET A 21 -15.19 0.86 6.07
N LEU A 22 -13.99 0.45 5.63
CA LEU A 22 -12.73 0.97 6.14
C LEU A 22 -12.57 2.47 5.86
N LEU A 23 -12.79 2.90 4.61
CA LEU A 23 -12.71 4.30 4.22
C LEU A 23 -13.74 5.16 4.97
N ASN A 24 -14.93 4.62 5.25
CA ASN A 24 -15.94 5.33 6.02
C ASN A 24 -15.61 5.48 7.52
N ARG A 25 -14.69 4.68 8.06
CA ARG A 25 -14.21 4.82 9.45
C ARG A 25 -13.23 5.97 9.65
N ILE A 26 -12.64 6.49 8.57
CA ILE A 26 -11.71 7.63 8.65
C ILE A 26 -12.50 8.86 9.11
N SER A 27 -12.19 9.37 10.31
CA SER A 27 -12.92 10.47 10.94
C SER A 27 -12.73 11.80 10.21
N SER A 28 -11.50 12.12 9.80
CA SER A 28 -11.19 13.35 9.08
C SER A 28 -11.74 13.29 7.66
N GLU A 29 -12.57 14.27 7.29
CA GLU A 29 -13.12 14.38 5.94
C GLU A 29 -12.03 14.56 4.88
N GLU A 30 -10.99 15.34 5.20
CA GLU A 30 -9.86 15.55 4.32
C GLU A 30 -9.08 14.26 4.08
N GLN A 31 -8.77 13.52 5.14
CA GLN A 31 -8.05 12.24 5.01
C GLN A 31 -8.91 11.18 4.34
N ARG A 32 -10.23 11.19 4.59
CA ARG A 32 -11.18 10.32 3.89
C ARG A 32 -11.19 10.60 2.40
N PHE A 33 -11.16 11.88 2.00
CA PHE A 33 -11.03 12.27 0.60
C PHE A 33 -9.71 11.74 0.02
N VAL A 34 -8.58 12.00 0.67
CA VAL A 34 -7.24 11.56 0.20
C VAL A 34 -7.20 10.04 0.00
N ALA A 35 -7.65 9.27 0.99
CA ALA A 35 -7.66 7.82 0.92
C ALA A 35 -8.60 7.28 -0.18
N ARG A 36 -9.73 7.94 -0.44
CA ARG A 36 -10.66 7.58 -1.53
C ARG A 36 -10.04 7.83 -2.89
N GLU A 37 -9.48 9.01 -3.12
CA GLU A 37 -8.85 9.34 -4.41
C GLU A 37 -7.66 8.43 -4.72
N LEU A 38 -6.84 8.11 -3.72
CA LEU A 38 -5.75 7.13 -3.87
C LEU A 38 -6.29 5.74 -4.21
N HIS A 39 -7.34 5.30 -3.51
CA HIS A 39 -7.99 4.02 -3.77
C HIS A 39 -8.52 3.93 -5.19
N GLU A 40 -9.25 4.96 -5.64
CA GLU A 40 -9.80 5.05 -7.00
C GLU A 40 -8.69 5.10 -8.04
N THR A 41 -7.64 5.90 -7.83
CA THR A 41 -6.46 5.96 -8.72
C THR A 41 -5.83 4.58 -8.90
N LEU A 42 -5.69 3.80 -7.84
CA LEU A 42 -5.11 2.45 -7.90
C LEU A 42 -6.04 1.45 -8.60
N LEU A 43 -7.36 1.58 -8.45
CA LEU A 43 -8.33 0.71 -9.11
C LEU A 43 -8.53 1.03 -10.60
N ASP A 44 -8.34 2.29 -11.01
CA ASP A 44 -8.43 2.72 -12.41
C ASP A 44 -7.27 2.18 -13.26
N LEU A 45 -6.18 1.75 -12.63
CA LEU A 45 -5.05 1.16 -13.32
C LEU A 45 -5.41 -0.23 -13.89
N PRO A 46 -5.17 -0.48 -15.19
CA PRO A 46 -5.51 -1.77 -15.79
C PRO A 46 -4.77 -2.92 -15.11
N LYS A 47 -5.46 -4.05 -14.89
CA LYS A 47 -4.83 -5.28 -14.35
C LYS A 47 -4.21 -5.11 -12.95
N VAL A 48 -4.65 -4.11 -12.17
CA VAL A 48 -4.41 -4.09 -10.73
C VAL A 48 -5.35 -5.07 -10.06
N TRP A 49 -4.78 -5.93 -9.23
CA TRP A 49 -5.57 -6.82 -8.38
C TRP A 49 -5.59 -6.23 -6.97
N ALA A 50 -6.73 -5.68 -6.57
CA ALA A 50 -7.00 -5.43 -5.17
C ALA A 50 -7.46 -6.78 -4.56
N PRO A 51 -6.83 -7.28 -3.47
CA PRO A 51 -7.50 -8.25 -2.65
C PRO A 51 -8.77 -7.59 -2.13
N SER A 52 -9.90 -8.25 -2.30
CA SER A 52 -11.21 -7.84 -1.80
C SER A 52 -11.31 -7.81 -0.25
N GLU A 53 -10.18 -7.95 0.44
CA GLU A 53 -10.09 -8.29 1.86
C GLU A 53 -9.03 -7.40 2.53
N VAL A 54 -9.49 -6.55 3.46
CA VAL A 54 -8.63 -5.79 4.38
C VAL A 54 -8.10 -6.77 5.42
N PHE A 55 -6.78 -6.94 5.50
CA PHE A 55 -6.15 -7.79 6.50
C PHE A 55 -5.84 -6.99 7.76
N VAL A 56 -6.02 -7.63 8.93
CA VAL A 56 -5.56 -7.39 10.33
C VAL A 56 -5.11 -5.98 10.78
N HIS A 57 -4.43 -5.20 9.95
CA HIS A 57 -3.92 -3.84 10.21
C HIS A 57 -4.72 -2.75 9.49
N GLU A 58 -5.97 -3.03 9.10
CA GLU A 58 -6.86 -2.01 8.54
C GLU A 58 -6.25 -1.23 7.35
N SER A 59 -5.41 -1.90 6.55
CA SER A 59 -4.76 -1.36 5.35
C SER A 59 -5.31 -2.01 4.08
N ILE A 60 -5.19 -1.29 2.96
CA ILE A 60 -5.65 -1.75 1.64
C ILE A 60 -4.45 -2.08 0.78
N SER A 61 -4.30 -3.35 0.43
CA SER A 61 -3.22 -3.80 -0.44
C SER A 61 -3.64 -3.76 -1.91
N TYR A 62 -2.69 -3.52 -2.81
CA TYR A 62 -2.89 -3.57 -4.24
C TYR A 62 -1.68 -4.26 -4.86
N ARG A 63 -1.93 -5.20 -5.75
CA ARG A 63 -0.87 -5.85 -6.51
C ARG A 63 -0.83 -5.24 -7.90
N LEU A 64 0.25 -4.53 -8.20
CA LEU A 64 0.52 -4.06 -9.55
C LEU A 64 1.01 -5.26 -10.38
N LYS A 65 0.62 -5.31 -11.66
CA LYS A 65 0.97 -6.41 -12.55
C LYS A 65 2.50 -6.46 -12.73
N GLY A 66 3.15 -7.42 -12.08
CA GLY A 66 4.60 -7.57 -12.13
C GLY A 66 5.15 -8.01 -10.79
N ARG A 67 5.51 -7.06 -9.91
CA ARG A 67 6.26 -7.34 -8.69
C ARG A 67 5.93 -6.43 -7.50
N ALA A 68 5.57 -5.16 -7.74
CA ALA A 68 5.28 -4.22 -6.65
C ALA A 68 3.96 -4.52 -5.92
N PHE A 69 4.02 -4.50 -4.59
CA PHE A 69 2.85 -4.48 -3.71
C PHE A 69 2.72 -3.10 -3.09
N VAL A 70 1.56 -2.49 -3.25
CA VAL A 70 1.25 -1.18 -2.66
C VAL A 70 0.32 -1.42 -1.48
N HIS A 71 0.67 -0.96 -0.30
CA HIS A 71 -0.18 -0.96 0.88
C HIS A 71 -0.53 0.49 1.21
N MET A 72 -1.82 0.79 1.17
CA MET A 72 -2.34 2.07 1.64
C MET A 72 -2.80 1.89 3.08
N ALA A 73 -2.11 2.55 4.00
CA ALA A 73 -2.52 2.66 5.40
C ALA A 73 -3.39 3.93 5.53
N PRO A 74 -4.73 3.80 5.62
CA PRO A 74 -5.56 4.93 5.97
C PRO A 74 -5.25 5.38 7.40
N PRO A 75 -5.55 6.64 7.78
CA PRO A 75 -5.24 7.19 9.08
C PRO A 75 -6.24 6.69 10.14
N LEU A 76 -6.18 5.39 10.39
CA LEU A 76 -6.90 4.69 11.46
C LEU A 76 -5.96 4.46 12.65
N GLU A 77 -4.67 4.24 12.37
CA GLU A 77 -3.59 4.08 13.36
C GLU A 77 -2.55 5.22 13.31
N CYS A 78 -2.63 6.12 12.33
CA CYS A 78 -1.70 7.23 12.09
C CYS A 78 -2.46 8.53 11.77
N ASP A 79 -1.78 9.68 11.90
CA ASP A 79 -2.38 11.01 11.68
C ASP A 79 -2.53 11.38 10.20
N HIS A 80 -2.00 10.56 9.29
CA HIS A 80 -1.92 10.83 7.86
C HIS A 80 -2.04 9.54 7.05
N THR A 81 -2.54 9.63 5.82
CA THR A 81 -2.56 8.49 4.90
C THR A 81 -1.12 8.16 4.46
N GLU A 82 -0.71 6.90 4.58
CA GLU A 82 0.60 6.44 4.08
C GLU A 82 0.42 5.48 2.91
N LEU A 83 1.29 5.65 1.90
CA LEU A 83 1.45 4.71 0.80
C LEU A 83 2.78 3.99 0.96
N HIS A 84 2.72 2.70 1.25
CA HIS A 84 3.86 1.82 1.38
C HIS A 84 4.03 1.04 0.08
N ILE A 85 5.16 1.19 -0.59
CA ILE A 85 5.47 0.44 -1.81
C ILE A 85 6.53 -0.57 -1.45
N LEU A 86 6.13 -1.84 -1.43
CA LEU A 86 6.95 -2.96 -1.06
C LEU A 86 7.69 -3.49 -2.27
N GLU A 87 9.00 -3.63 -2.13
CA GLU A 87 9.87 -4.13 -3.18
C GLU A 87 11.02 -4.97 -2.59
N GLY A 88 11.61 -5.85 -3.39
CA GLY A 88 12.77 -6.62 -2.95
C GLY A 88 13.93 -5.70 -2.57
N LEU A 89 14.72 -6.08 -1.55
CA LEU A 89 15.84 -5.28 -1.02
C LEU A 89 16.78 -4.74 -2.11
N TYR A 90 17.07 -5.55 -3.13
CA TYR A 90 17.96 -5.14 -4.23
C TYR A 90 17.39 -4.05 -5.15
N ALA A 91 16.07 -3.89 -5.21
CA ALA A 91 15.43 -2.89 -6.04
C ALA A 91 14.90 -1.67 -5.25
N LEU A 92 15.00 -1.71 -3.92
CA LEU A 92 14.61 -0.62 -3.02
C LEU A 92 15.36 0.71 -3.32
N PRO A 93 16.68 0.73 -3.57
CA PRO A 93 17.37 1.98 -3.91
C PRO A 93 16.83 2.62 -5.19
N THR A 94 16.59 1.82 -6.23
CA THR A 94 16.02 2.29 -7.50
C THR A 94 14.61 2.85 -7.32
N LEU A 95 13.78 2.22 -6.49
CA LEU A 95 12.44 2.70 -6.17
C LEU A 95 12.50 4.03 -5.41
N LEU A 96 13.38 4.15 -4.42
CA LEU A 96 13.56 5.38 -3.64
C LEU A 96 14.06 6.53 -4.52
N ASP A 97 15.02 6.28 -5.40
CA ASP A 97 15.50 7.27 -6.35
C ASP A 97 14.39 7.70 -7.31
N MET A 98 13.59 6.76 -7.83
CA MET A 98 12.43 7.07 -8.66
C MET A 98 11.44 7.97 -7.92
N ALA A 99 11.10 7.65 -6.66
CA ALA A 99 10.21 8.46 -5.84
C ALA A 99 10.75 9.89 -5.63
N ARG A 100 12.05 10.02 -5.30
CA ARG A 100 12.69 11.33 -5.09
C ARG A 100 12.79 12.19 -6.34
N HIS A 101 12.85 11.58 -7.53
CA HIS A 101 12.87 12.32 -8.79
C HIS A 101 11.46 12.70 -9.27
N ALA A 102 10.48 11.84 -9.02
CA ALA A 102 9.12 12.04 -9.49
C ALA A 102 8.29 12.96 -8.57
N LEU A 103 8.56 12.91 -7.26
CA LEU A 103 7.81 13.67 -6.26
C LEU A 103 8.55 14.97 -5.91
N PRO A 104 7.82 16.08 -5.67
CA PRO A 104 8.42 17.29 -5.16
C PRO A 104 9.14 17.06 -3.82
N PRO A 105 10.20 17.83 -3.50
CA PRO A 105 10.94 17.70 -2.23
C PRO A 105 10.10 17.92 -0.97
N THR A 106 8.92 18.55 -1.12
CA THR A 106 7.96 18.78 -0.03
C THR A 106 7.22 17.50 0.37
N VAL A 107 7.22 16.47 -0.48
CA VAL A 107 6.61 15.17 -0.18
C VAL A 107 7.56 14.39 0.72
N GLN A 108 7.06 13.94 1.87
CA GLN A 108 7.85 13.14 2.79
C GLN A 108 7.95 11.71 2.26
N VAL A 109 9.17 11.34 1.86
CA VAL A 109 9.51 10.00 1.37
C VAL A 109 10.58 9.41 2.27
N SER A 110 10.30 8.25 2.84
CA SER A 110 11.25 7.46 3.63
C SER A 110 11.36 6.04 3.07
N SER A 111 12.38 5.31 3.51
CA SER A 111 12.55 3.90 3.15
C SER A 111 12.94 3.10 4.38
N SER A 112 12.47 1.86 4.44
CA SER A 112 12.87 0.87 5.44
C SER A 112 13.36 -0.39 4.73
N GLU A 113 14.48 -0.95 5.18
CA GLU A 113 14.96 -2.26 4.70
C GLU A 113 14.10 -3.41 5.24
N THR A 114 13.29 -3.16 6.26
CA THR A 114 12.36 -4.14 6.82
C THR A 114 10.94 -3.62 6.70
N ALA A 115 10.14 -4.24 5.84
CA ALA A 115 8.71 -4.00 5.84
C ALA A 115 8.05 -4.74 7.02
N PRO A 116 7.23 -4.07 7.84
CA PRO A 116 6.46 -4.72 8.91
C PRO A 116 5.31 -5.60 8.34
N HIS A 117 5.10 -5.54 7.02
CA HIS A 117 4.02 -6.21 6.32
C HIS A 117 4.36 -7.69 6.07
N ARG A 118 3.50 -8.58 6.57
CA ARG A 118 3.67 -10.05 6.59
C ARG A 118 3.87 -10.71 5.20
N HIS A 119 3.67 -9.97 4.12
CA HIS A 119 3.60 -10.49 2.75
C HIS A 119 4.86 -10.27 1.91
N THR A 120 5.88 -9.56 2.42
CA THR A 120 7.10 -9.30 1.65
C THR A 120 8.36 -9.47 2.47
N SER A 121 9.27 -10.32 1.99
CA SER A 121 10.64 -10.49 2.50
C SER A 121 11.58 -9.37 1.99
N GLY A 122 11.09 -8.13 1.93
CA GLY A 122 11.73 -7.00 1.27
C GLY A 122 11.65 -5.70 2.07
N GLY A 123 12.15 -4.63 1.43
CA GLY A 123 12.05 -3.28 1.97
C GLY A 123 10.81 -2.56 1.48
N GLU A 124 10.60 -1.35 1.98
CA GLU A 124 9.50 -0.49 1.58
C GLU A 124 9.96 0.95 1.39
N VAL A 125 9.33 1.64 0.44
CA VAL A 125 9.31 3.10 0.38
C VAL A 125 7.97 3.57 0.93
N VAL A 126 8.01 4.46 1.91
CA VAL A 126 6.82 5.04 2.54
C VAL A 126 6.68 6.48 2.08
N ILE A 127 5.50 6.82 1.58
CA ILE A 127 5.14 8.16 1.11
C ILE A 127 3.97 8.64 1.95
N ARG A 128 4.14 9.78 2.61
CA ARG A 128 3.03 10.42 3.33
C ARG A 128 2.19 11.23 2.37
N VAL A 129 0.89 10.95 2.35
CA VAL A 129 -0.05 11.56 1.43
C VAL A 129 -1.01 12.48 2.18
N ASP A 130 -1.12 13.69 1.68
CA ASP A 130 -2.07 14.69 2.13
C ASP A 130 -2.74 15.37 0.93
N ARG A 131 -3.64 16.31 1.20
CA ARG A 131 -4.38 17.01 0.15
C ARG A 131 -3.48 17.79 -0.80
N ASN A 132 -2.36 18.32 -0.31
CA ASN A 132 -1.48 19.20 -1.07
C ASN A 132 -0.60 18.43 -2.05
N ASN A 133 -0.26 17.17 -1.72
CA ASN A 133 0.62 16.34 -2.54
C ASN A 133 -0.09 15.20 -3.29
N LEU A 134 -1.38 14.98 -3.05
CA LEU A 134 -2.16 13.90 -3.66
C LEU A 134 -1.99 13.81 -5.18
N GLY A 135 -2.06 14.93 -5.89
CA GLY A 135 -1.93 14.94 -7.35
C GLY A 135 -0.56 14.47 -7.85
N ASP A 136 0.51 14.79 -7.12
CA ASP A 136 1.87 14.30 -7.42
C ASP A 136 1.99 12.81 -7.14
N VAL A 137 1.44 12.35 -6.01
CA VAL A 137 1.45 10.93 -5.63
C VAL A 137 0.64 10.09 -6.63
N CYS A 138 -0.52 10.55 -7.08
CA CYS A 138 -1.31 9.87 -8.12
C CYS A 138 -0.52 9.75 -9.44
N ARG A 139 0.18 10.82 -9.87
CA ARG A 139 1.06 10.76 -11.04
C ARG A 139 2.21 9.76 -10.86
N PHE A 140 2.81 9.74 -9.68
CA PHE A 140 3.86 8.78 -9.34
C PHE A 140 3.35 7.33 -9.36
N ILE A 141 2.15 7.06 -8.85
CA ILE A 141 1.50 5.74 -8.92
C ILE A 141 1.37 5.27 -10.38
N VAL A 142 0.98 6.15 -11.30
CA VAL A 142 0.90 5.84 -12.74
C VAL A 142 2.29 5.54 -13.33
N GLN A 143 3.33 6.26 -12.92
CA GLN A 143 4.71 5.99 -13.35
C GLN A 143 5.23 4.65 -12.82
N LEU A 144 4.99 4.36 -11.53
CA LEU A 144 5.30 3.07 -10.90
C LEU A 144 4.60 1.94 -11.65
N TYR A 145 3.31 2.09 -11.96
CA TYR A 145 2.55 1.11 -12.72
C TYR A 145 3.17 0.84 -14.10
N ARG A 146 3.56 1.90 -14.83
CA ARG A 146 4.22 1.80 -16.13
C ARG A 146 5.54 1.04 -16.06
N ARG A 147 6.37 1.33 -15.06
CA ARG A 147 7.61 0.60 -14.77
C ARG A 147 7.35 -0.90 -14.57
N GLU A 148 6.36 -1.24 -13.74
CA GLU A 148 6.05 -2.64 -13.43
C GLU A 148 5.45 -3.41 -14.61
N CYS A 149 4.67 -2.72 -15.45
CA CYS A 149 4.00 -3.31 -16.60
C CYS A 149 4.83 -3.29 -17.88
N GLY A 150 5.93 -2.55 -17.92
CA GLY A 150 6.78 -2.36 -19.10
C GLY A 150 6.10 -1.59 -20.24
N CYS A 151 5.27 -0.59 -19.91
CA CYS A 151 4.49 0.21 -20.88
C CYS A 151 4.71 1.71 -20.78
#